data_AF-A0A1M6BCY1-F1
#
_entry.id   AF-A0A1M6BCY1-F1
#
_cell.length_a   1.000
_cell.length_b   1.000
_cell.length_c   1.000
_cell.angle_alpha   90.00
_cell.angle_beta   90.00
_cell.angle_gamma   90.00
#
_symmetry.space_group_name_H-M   'P 1'
#
loop_
_entity.id
_entity.type
_entity.pdbx_description
1 polymer ?
#
loop_
_entity_poly.entity_id
_entity_poly.type
_entity_poly.pdbx_seq_one_letter_code
_entity_poly.pdbx_strand_id
1 'polypeptide(L)'
;MADSFRDDNVPQELIGLSGVEGISISDGLRYCGSVREFDKYLKSFYLDIDEKVSELEKSFKEGDISFFTVKVHALKTASRIIGATEMCELAYSLELAGKSNNLSILDENLGHLLELYRSYKERLHPYMQEKKKRLENKKPISEEELDEAFDALKEVVPTLDIDGVEMILEELSLYHLPLDKQEVVDKVESMLRKCDWDGLEELLGIQAIK
;
A
#
# COMPACT_ATOMS: atom_id res chain seq x y z
N MET A 1 -6.67 -31.08 -0.23
CA MET A 1 -5.29 -30.82 -0.70
C MET A 1 -5.31 -29.39 -1.19
N ALA A 2 -5.07 -28.45 -0.27
CA ALA A 2 -5.16 -27.03 -0.58
C ALA A 2 -3.84 -26.64 -1.24
N ASP A 3 -3.88 -26.32 -2.53
CA ASP A 3 -2.79 -25.66 -3.21
C ASP A 3 -2.56 -24.33 -2.49
N SER A 4 -1.48 -24.29 -1.73
CA SER A 4 -0.87 -23.06 -1.27
C SER A 4 -0.40 -22.32 -2.52
N PHE A 5 -1.17 -21.34 -2.97
CA PHE A 5 -0.65 -20.23 -3.75
C PHE A 5 0.42 -19.57 -2.89
N ARG A 6 1.66 -20.07 -3.00
CA ARG A 6 2.83 -19.26 -2.70
C ARG A 6 2.85 -18.23 -3.81
N ASP A 7 2.39 -17.04 -3.46
CA ASP A 7 2.49 -15.88 -4.32
C ASP A 7 3.98 -15.51 -4.34
N ASP A 8 4.73 -16.17 -5.23
CA ASP A 8 6.19 -16.05 -5.37
C ASP A 8 6.63 -14.65 -5.87
N ASN A 9 5.70 -13.68 -5.97
CA ASN A 9 5.92 -12.31 -6.42
C ASN A 9 5.41 -11.23 -5.44
N VAL A 10 5.20 -11.55 -4.16
CA VAL A 10 4.86 -10.52 -3.16
C VAL A 10 6.12 -9.71 -2.84
N PRO A 11 6.10 -8.37 -3.05
CA PRO A 11 7.22 -7.50 -2.68
C PRO A 11 7.66 -7.71 -1.22
N GLN A 12 8.97 -7.68 -0.96
CA GLN A 12 9.51 -7.95 0.38
C GLN A 12 8.89 -7.06 1.47
N GLU A 13 8.53 -5.82 1.14
CA GLU A 13 7.89 -4.85 2.02
C GLU A 13 6.52 -5.33 2.52
N LEU A 14 5.84 -6.17 1.73
CA LEU A 14 4.48 -6.67 1.99
C LEU A 14 4.48 -8.08 2.59
N ILE A 15 5.65 -8.63 2.94
CA ILE A 15 5.74 -9.94 3.60
C ILE A 15 4.87 -9.97 4.87
N GLY A 16 3.95 -10.94 4.92
CA GLY A 16 2.99 -11.12 6.01
C GLY A 16 1.64 -10.45 5.76
N LEU A 17 1.52 -9.57 4.76
CA LEU A 17 0.24 -8.98 4.38
C LEU A 17 -0.68 -10.00 3.70
N SER A 18 -0.13 -10.99 2.98
CA SER A 18 -0.90 -12.05 2.31
C SER A 18 -1.74 -12.89 3.28
N GLY A 19 -1.42 -12.88 4.57
CA GLY A 19 -2.22 -13.53 5.63
C GLY A 19 -3.35 -12.67 6.19
N VAL A 20 -3.49 -11.41 5.75
CA VAL A 20 -4.53 -10.49 6.23
C VAL A 20 -5.80 -10.69 5.42
N GLU A 21 -6.82 -11.23 6.08
CA GLU A 21 -8.12 -11.49 5.45
C GLU A 21 -8.82 -10.21 4.98
N GLY A 22 -9.36 -10.25 3.75
CA GLY A 22 -10.10 -9.14 3.17
C GLY A 22 -9.24 -8.09 2.47
N ILE A 23 -7.92 -8.29 2.36
CA ILE A 23 -7.00 -7.42 1.63
C ILE A 23 -6.40 -8.15 0.43
N SER A 24 -6.65 -7.64 -0.78
CA SER A 24 -6.06 -8.14 -2.03
C SER A 24 -4.84 -7.30 -2.41
N ILE A 25 -3.63 -7.86 -2.25
CA ILE A 25 -2.38 -7.20 -2.64
C ILE A 25 -2.39 -6.89 -4.13
N SER A 26 -2.81 -7.84 -4.96
CA SER A 26 -2.81 -7.70 -6.41
C SER A 26 -3.76 -6.60 -6.88
N ASP A 27 -4.96 -6.49 -6.29
CA ASP A 27 -5.88 -5.39 -6.61
C ASP A 27 -5.35 -4.05 -6.12
N GLY A 28 -4.79 -4.01 -4.90
CA GLY A 28 -4.20 -2.79 -4.36
C GLY A 28 -3.04 -2.25 -5.19
N LEU A 29 -2.12 -3.12 -5.61
CA LEU A 29 -1.00 -2.77 -6.50
C LEU A 29 -1.45 -2.37 -7.91
N ARG A 30 -2.64 -2.77 -8.37
CA ARG A 30 -3.20 -2.24 -9.63
C ARG A 30 -3.65 -0.79 -9.50
N TYR A 31 -4.15 -0.39 -8.32
CA TYR A 31 -4.57 0.98 -8.04
C TYR A 31 -3.41 1.89 -7.62
N CYS A 32 -2.30 1.31 -7.16
CA CYS A 32 -1.12 2.04 -6.72
C CYS A 32 0.00 1.94 -7.76
N GLY A 33 0.68 3.06 -8.07
CA GLY A 33 1.79 3.06 -9.03
C GLY A 33 3.10 2.43 -8.51
N SER A 34 3.16 2.08 -7.22
CA SER A 34 4.29 1.44 -6.56
C SER A 34 3.88 0.75 -5.26
N VAL A 35 4.73 -0.16 -4.80
CA VAL A 35 4.58 -0.88 -3.51
C VAL A 35 4.60 0.09 -2.33
N ARG A 36 5.47 1.10 -2.35
CA ARG A 36 5.54 2.12 -1.31
C ARG A 36 4.26 2.94 -1.20
N GLU A 37 3.67 3.36 -2.31
CA GLU A 37 2.42 4.11 -2.26
C GLU A 37 1.29 3.24 -1.70
N PHE A 38 1.18 1.98 -2.16
CA PHE A 38 0.23 1.03 -1.59
C PHE A 38 0.42 0.87 -0.07
N ASP A 39 1.65 0.65 0.37
CA ASP A 39 1.99 0.49 1.78
C ASP A 39 1.66 1.73 2.63
N LYS A 40 1.92 2.92 2.09
CA LYS A 40 1.56 4.20 2.71
C LYS A 40 0.04 4.35 2.86
N TYR A 41 -0.72 4.01 1.81
CA TYR A 41 -2.18 4.04 1.87
C TYR A 41 -2.73 3.02 2.87
N LEU A 42 -2.18 1.81 2.90
CA LEU A 42 -2.55 0.77 3.86
C LEU A 42 -2.29 1.22 5.31
N LYS A 43 -1.14 1.85 5.55
CA LYS A 43 -0.80 2.42 6.86
C LYS A 43 -1.75 3.55 7.26
N SER A 44 -2.06 4.47 6.35
CA SER A 44 -3.03 5.55 6.62
C SER A 44 -4.40 4.96 6.94
N PHE A 45 -4.88 4.04 6.11
CA PHE A 45 -6.16 3.37 6.32
C PHE A 45 -6.26 2.76 7.71
N TYR A 46 -5.22 2.04 8.15
CA TYR A 46 -5.16 1.43 9.49
C TYR A 46 -5.14 2.46 10.64
N LEU A 47 -4.38 3.55 10.49
CA LEU A 47 -4.29 4.58 11.53
C LEU A 47 -5.59 5.39 11.66
N ASP A 48 -6.29 5.60 10.55
CA ASP A 48 -7.47 6.46 10.48
C ASP A 48 -8.77 5.75 10.91
N ILE A 49 -8.76 4.41 11.09
CA ILE A 49 -9.98 3.60 11.33
C ILE A 49 -10.83 4.15 12.48
N ASP A 50 -10.26 4.35 13.67
CA ASP A 50 -11.04 4.75 14.85
C ASP A 50 -11.69 6.12 14.66
N GLU A 51 -10.92 7.07 14.13
CA GLU A 51 -11.38 8.43 13.87
C GLU A 51 -12.52 8.40 12.85
N LYS A 52 -12.33 7.69 11.74
CA LYS A 52 -13.28 7.64 10.62
C LYS A 52 -14.56 6.92 11.00
N VAL A 53 -14.47 5.84 11.77
CA VAL A 53 -15.61 5.15 12.38
C VAL A 53 -16.41 6.11 13.26
N SER A 54 -15.73 6.87 14.14
CA SER A 54 -16.39 7.85 15.00
C SER A 54 -17.05 8.99 14.21
N GLU A 55 -16.41 9.48 13.14
CA GLU A 55 -16.97 10.51 12.26
C GLU A 55 -18.24 10.02 11.55
N LEU A 56 -18.23 8.79 11.03
CA LEU A 56 -19.37 8.18 10.35
C LEU A 56 -20.56 7.98 11.31
N GLU A 57 -20.30 7.41 12.48
CA GLU A 57 -21.32 7.17 13.49
C GLU A 57 -21.94 8.48 13.99
N LYS A 58 -21.10 9.50 14.26
CA LYS A 58 -21.56 10.82 14.71
C LYS A 58 -22.40 11.52 13.64
N SER A 59 -21.92 11.58 12.40
CA SER A 59 -22.62 12.28 11.32
C SER A 59 -23.98 11.68 11.01
N PHE A 60 -24.10 10.35 11.04
CA PHE A 60 -25.39 9.68 10.89
C PHE A 60 -26.34 10.01 12.06
N LYS A 61 -25.85 9.93 13.29
CA LYS A 61 -26.64 10.22 14.50
C LYS A 61 -27.13 11.68 14.57
N GLU A 62 -26.34 12.62 14.08
CA GLU A 62 -26.69 14.04 14.00
C GLU A 62 -27.58 14.38 12.80
N GLY A 63 -27.85 13.40 11.91
CA GLY A 63 -28.67 13.58 10.72
C GLY A 63 -27.98 14.34 9.58
N ASP A 64 -26.66 14.52 9.64
CA ASP A 64 -25.88 15.15 8.57
C ASP A 64 -25.55 14.12 7.47
N ILE A 65 -26.59 13.73 6.73
CA ILE A 65 -26.50 12.72 5.68
C ILE A 65 -25.60 13.16 4.53
N SER A 66 -25.50 14.47 4.27
CA SER A 66 -24.60 15.02 3.25
C SER A 66 -23.14 14.75 3.63
N PHE A 67 -22.74 15.11 4.85
CA PHE A 67 -21.39 14.86 5.34
C PHE A 67 -21.09 13.36 5.46
N PHE A 68 -22.04 12.58 5.98
CA PHE A 68 -21.94 11.12 6.01
C PHE A 68 -21.63 10.55 4.62
N THR A 69 -22.39 10.97 3.60
CA THR A 69 -22.24 10.52 2.21
C THR A 69 -20.84 10.83 1.65
N VAL A 70 -20.30 12.01 1.96
CA VAL A 70 -18.93 12.38 1.58
C VAL A 70 -17.90 11.47 2.26
N LYS A 71 -18.11 11.14 3.53
CA LYS A 71 -17.19 10.27 4.28
C LYS A 71 -17.23 8.82 3.79
N VAL A 72 -18.40 8.24 3.50
CA VAL A 72 -18.48 6.90 2.90
C VAL A 72 -17.90 6.86 1.48
N HIS A 73 -18.02 7.94 0.71
CA HIS A 73 -17.33 8.04 -0.59
C HIS A 73 -15.80 8.01 -0.45
N ALA A 74 -15.26 8.72 0.55
CA ALA A 74 -13.82 8.68 0.85
C ALA A 74 -13.38 7.27 1.30
N LEU A 75 -14.16 6.63 2.17
CA LEU A 75 -13.92 5.26 2.62
C LEU A 75 -13.91 4.26 1.45
N LYS A 76 -14.86 4.37 0.51
CA LYS A 76 -14.90 3.55 -0.71
C LYS A 76 -13.60 3.67 -1.51
N THR A 77 -13.12 4.90 -1.71
CA THR A 77 -11.87 5.14 -2.46
C THR A 77 -10.67 4.56 -1.73
N ALA A 78 -10.54 4.81 -0.43
CA ALA A 78 -9.45 4.27 0.38
C ALA A 78 -9.46 2.72 0.37
N SER A 79 -10.63 2.11 0.52
CA SER A 79 -10.80 0.65 0.53
C SER A 79 -10.39 0.01 -0.79
N ARG A 80 -10.73 0.63 -1.91
CA ARG A 80 -10.32 0.17 -3.24
C ARG A 80 -8.81 0.23 -3.44
N ILE A 81 -8.18 1.33 -3.01
CA ILE A 81 -6.72 1.51 -3.12
C ILE A 81 -5.97 0.41 -2.36
N ILE A 82 -6.49 -0.03 -1.21
CA ILE A 82 -5.87 -1.08 -0.41
C ILE A 82 -6.34 -2.50 -0.78
N GLY A 83 -7.17 -2.67 -1.81
CA GLY A 83 -7.70 -3.98 -2.19
C GLY A 83 -8.73 -4.58 -1.22
N ALA A 84 -9.38 -3.75 -0.40
CA ALA A 84 -10.48 -4.16 0.50
C ALA A 84 -11.82 -4.16 -0.23
N THR A 85 -12.03 -5.15 -1.10
CA THR A 85 -13.19 -5.22 -2.02
C THR A 85 -14.54 -5.20 -1.30
N GLU A 86 -14.70 -6.03 -0.26
CA GLU A 86 -15.95 -6.10 0.52
C GLU A 86 -16.31 -4.74 1.15
N MET A 87 -15.33 -4.05 1.73
CA MET A 87 -15.53 -2.71 2.29
C MET A 87 -15.86 -1.68 1.21
N CYS A 88 -15.20 -1.76 0.06
CA CYS A 88 -15.47 -0.88 -1.06
C CYS A 88 -16.91 -1.01 -1.55
N GLU A 89 -17.41 -2.23 -1.71
CA GLU A 89 -18.78 -2.52 -2.14
C GLU A 89 -19.81 -2.04 -1.12
N LEU A 90 -19.58 -2.33 0.16
CA LEU A 90 -20.47 -1.89 1.23
C LEU A 90 -20.52 -0.36 1.32
N ALA A 91 -19.37 0.32 1.32
CA ALA A 91 -19.29 1.78 1.32
C ALA A 91 -19.97 2.40 0.09
N TYR A 92 -19.86 1.77 -1.08
CA TYR A 92 -20.56 2.21 -2.28
C TYR A 92 -22.09 2.10 -2.15
N SER A 93 -22.59 1.01 -1.54
CA SER A 93 -24.04 0.86 -1.31
C SER A 93 -24.60 1.95 -0.38
N LEU A 94 -23.90 2.28 0.71
CA LEU A 94 -24.29 3.37 1.61
C LEU A 94 -24.12 4.75 0.96
N GLU A 95 -23.13 4.95 0.09
CA GLU A 95 -22.99 6.19 -0.69
C GLU A 95 -24.22 6.43 -1.58
N LEU A 96 -24.72 5.39 -2.27
CA LEU A 96 -25.92 5.49 -3.10
C LEU A 96 -27.19 5.75 -2.26
N ALA A 97 -27.31 5.09 -1.11
CA ALA A 97 -28.40 5.32 -0.18
C ALA A 97 -28.39 6.76 0.38
N GLY A 98 -27.21 7.28 0.72
CA GLY A 98 -27.04 8.67 1.16
C GLY A 98 -27.40 9.69 0.07
N LYS A 99 -26.96 9.46 -1.17
CA LYS A 99 -27.32 10.31 -2.33
C LYS A 99 -28.82 10.32 -2.65
N SER A 100 -29.50 9.20 -2.40
CA SER A 100 -30.96 9.09 -2.59
C SER A 100 -31.76 9.42 -1.32
N ASN A 101 -31.07 9.82 -0.24
CA ASN A 101 -31.63 10.11 1.08
C ASN A 101 -32.49 8.97 1.66
N ASN A 102 -32.12 7.72 1.36
CA ASN A 102 -32.81 6.53 1.83
C ASN A 102 -32.31 6.12 3.23
N LEU A 103 -32.90 6.73 4.25
CA LEU A 103 -32.49 6.54 5.65
C LEU A 103 -32.66 5.10 6.16
N SER A 104 -33.63 4.34 5.63
CA SER A 104 -33.85 2.93 6.04
C SER A 104 -32.64 2.07 5.70
N ILE A 105 -32.17 2.17 4.44
CA ILE A 105 -31.00 1.40 3.99
C ILE A 105 -29.74 1.81 4.76
N LEU A 106 -29.59 3.11 5.05
CA LEU A 106 -28.46 3.58 5.85
C LEU A 106 -28.47 3.00 7.26
N ASP A 107 -29.61 3.06 7.95
CA ASP A 107 -29.75 2.54 9.32
C ASP A 107 -29.51 1.02 9.38
N GLU A 108 -30.08 0.28 8.43
CA GLU A 108 -29.95 -1.18 8.32
C GLU A 108 -28.49 -1.63 8.09
N ASN A 109 -27.69 -0.86 7.34
CA ASN A 109 -26.35 -1.27 6.92
C ASN A 109 -25.21 -0.56 7.67
N LEU A 110 -25.48 0.53 8.39
CA LEU A 110 -24.44 1.29 9.09
C LEU A 110 -23.72 0.43 10.13
N GLY A 111 -24.46 -0.34 10.93
CA GLY A 111 -23.88 -1.21 11.95
C GLY A 111 -22.86 -2.19 11.36
N HIS A 112 -23.24 -2.83 10.25
CA HIS A 112 -22.37 -3.76 9.53
C HIS A 112 -21.13 -3.05 8.94
N LEU A 113 -21.29 -1.86 8.35
CA LEU A 113 -20.16 -1.09 7.83
C LEU A 113 -19.14 -0.74 8.93
N LEU A 114 -19.61 -0.29 10.09
CA LEU A 114 -18.74 0.09 11.21
C LEU A 114 -18.04 -1.14 11.82
N GLU A 115 -18.75 -2.27 11.95
CA GLU A 115 -18.18 -3.52 12.44
C GLU A 115 -17.10 -4.06 11.49
N LEU A 116 -17.40 -4.12 10.19
CA LEU A 116 -16.43 -4.54 9.18
C LEU A 116 -15.21 -3.62 9.19
N TYR A 117 -15.40 -2.30 9.33
CA TYR A 117 -14.28 -1.35 9.32
C TYR A 117 -13.37 -1.53 10.54
N ARG A 118 -13.96 -1.70 11.73
CA ARG A 118 -13.21 -2.02 12.95
C ARG A 118 -12.47 -3.34 12.82
N SER A 119 -13.07 -4.35 12.17
CA SER A 119 -12.42 -5.66 11.99
C SER A 119 -11.10 -5.56 11.22
N TYR A 120 -10.98 -4.66 10.23
CA TYR A 120 -9.71 -4.44 9.52
C TYR A 120 -8.60 -3.96 10.44
N LYS A 121 -8.92 -3.22 11.50
CA LYS A 121 -7.91 -2.80 12.48
C LYS A 121 -7.29 -4.01 13.17
N GLU A 122 -8.11 -4.93 13.65
CA GLU A 122 -7.66 -6.16 14.29
C GLU A 122 -6.88 -7.06 13.32
N ARG A 123 -7.38 -7.19 12.08
CA ARG A 123 -6.73 -8.00 11.04
C ARG A 123 -5.36 -7.44 10.63
N LEU A 124 -5.23 -6.11 10.52
CA LEU A 124 -3.98 -5.45 10.12
C LEU A 124 -2.99 -5.27 11.29
N HIS A 125 -3.46 -5.32 12.54
CA HIS A 125 -2.63 -5.03 13.70
C HIS A 125 -1.36 -5.91 13.78
N PRO A 126 -1.42 -7.26 13.64
CA PRO A 126 -0.22 -8.10 13.70
C PRO A 126 0.79 -7.74 12.61
N TYR A 127 0.33 -7.51 11.38
CA TYR A 127 1.17 -7.09 10.26
C TYR A 127 1.86 -5.75 10.54
N MET A 128 1.11 -4.75 11.04
CA MET A 128 1.64 -3.42 11.36
C MET A 128 2.68 -3.48 12.48
N GLN A 129 2.49 -4.34 13.49
CA GLN A 129 3.45 -4.53 14.57
C GLN A 129 4.73 -5.21 14.09
N GLU A 130 4.61 -6.29 13.33
CA GLU A 130 5.76 -7.02 12.81
C GLU A 130 6.60 -6.14 11.88
N LYS A 131 5.92 -5.41 10.99
CA LYS A 131 6.57 -4.45 10.11
C LYS A 131 7.29 -3.34 10.88
N LYS A 132 6.67 -2.81 11.95
CA LYS A 132 7.30 -1.81 12.81
C LYS A 132 8.59 -2.36 13.44
N LYS A 133 8.55 -3.58 14.00
CA LYS A 133 9.75 -4.22 14.57
C LYS A 133 10.85 -4.42 13.53
N ARG A 134 10.50 -4.86 12.31
CA ARG A 134 11.46 -5.01 11.21
C ARG A 134 12.15 -3.68 10.90
N LEU A 135 11.38 -2.59 10.79
CA LEU A 135 11.92 -1.25 10.53
C LEU A 135 12.79 -0.73 11.68
N GLU A 136 12.42 -0.97 12.94
CA GLU A 136 13.19 -0.57 14.12
C GLU A 136 14.53 -1.32 14.24
N ASN A 137 14.63 -2.53 13.69
CA ASN A 137 15.84 -3.33 13.72
C ASN A 137 16.80 -3.07 12.54
N LYS A 138 16.38 -2.31 11.51
CA LYS A 138 17.26 -1.96 10.40
C LYS A 138 18.36 -1.01 10.87
N LYS A 139 19.60 -1.31 10.51
CA LYS A 139 20.72 -0.41 10.75
C LYS A 139 20.71 0.72 9.72
N PRO A 140 21.15 1.93 10.06
CA PRO A 140 21.39 2.96 9.05
C PRO A 140 22.45 2.45 8.06
N ILE A 141 22.24 2.72 6.78
CA ILE A 141 23.27 2.48 5.76
C ILE A 141 24.40 3.50 5.92
N SER A 142 25.65 3.09 5.73
CA SER A 142 26.76 4.03 5.62
C SER A 142 26.79 4.72 4.25
N GLU A 143 27.49 5.86 4.16
CA GLU A 143 27.66 6.57 2.88
C GLU A 143 28.42 5.71 1.85
N GLU A 144 29.43 4.96 2.32
CA GLU A 144 30.22 4.03 1.49
C GLU A 144 29.35 2.88 0.94
N GLU A 145 28.59 2.18 1.78
CA GLU A 145 27.68 1.11 1.33
C GLU A 145 26.60 1.63 0.37
N LEU A 146 26.13 2.86 0.59
CA LEU A 146 25.14 3.49 -0.28
C LEU A 146 25.74 3.80 -1.66
N ASP A 147 26.91 4.41 -1.70
CA ASP A 147 27.59 4.75 -2.96
C ASP A 147 27.95 3.48 -3.75
N GLU A 148 28.46 2.45 -3.07
CA GLU A 148 28.74 1.14 -3.68
C GLU A 148 27.49 0.51 -4.32
N ALA A 149 26.36 0.52 -3.62
CA ALA A 149 25.11 -0.02 -4.15
C ALA A 149 24.59 0.76 -5.36
N PHE A 150 24.69 2.10 -5.34
CA PHE A 150 24.28 2.93 -6.48
C PHE A 150 25.22 2.79 -7.68
N ASP A 151 26.51 2.61 -7.47
CA ASP A 151 27.46 2.33 -8.55
C ASP A 151 27.23 0.93 -9.13
N ALA A 152 26.94 -0.07 -8.30
CA ALA A 152 26.52 -1.40 -8.77
C ALA A 152 25.24 -1.33 -9.63
N LEU A 153 24.24 -0.53 -9.22
CA LEU A 153 23.03 -0.32 -10.03
C LEU A 153 23.37 0.27 -11.41
N LYS A 154 24.28 1.25 -11.47
CA LYS A 154 24.70 1.87 -12.74
C LYS A 154 25.44 0.90 -13.65
N GLU A 155 26.12 -0.11 -13.10
CA GLU A 155 26.82 -1.14 -13.88
C GLU A 155 25.88 -2.22 -14.40
N VAL A 156 24.88 -2.63 -13.59
CA VAL A 156 23.97 -3.73 -13.91
C VAL A 156 22.80 -3.29 -14.80
N VAL A 157 22.27 -2.07 -14.64
CA VAL A 157 21.14 -1.59 -15.44
C VAL A 157 21.41 -1.67 -16.97
N PRO A 158 22.58 -1.24 -17.49
CA PRO A 158 22.89 -1.34 -18.92
C PRO A 158 23.00 -2.77 -19.45
N THR A 159 23.19 -3.76 -18.57
CA THR A 159 23.26 -5.17 -18.97
C THR A 159 21.90 -5.83 -19.11
N LEU A 160 20.81 -5.10 -18.82
CA LEU A 160 19.42 -5.58 -18.87
C LEU A 160 19.18 -6.80 -17.97
N ASP A 161 19.96 -6.91 -16.90
CA ASP A 161 19.92 -8.04 -15.96
C ASP A 161 18.94 -7.73 -14.82
N ILE A 162 17.71 -8.23 -14.95
CA ILE A 162 16.65 -8.05 -13.95
C ILE A 162 17.08 -8.65 -12.61
N ASP A 163 17.60 -9.88 -12.64
CA ASP A 163 17.99 -10.61 -11.42
C ASP A 163 19.09 -9.84 -10.68
N GLY A 164 20.06 -9.29 -11.42
CA GLY A 164 21.12 -8.46 -10.86
C GLY A 164 20.61 -7.18 -10.20
N VAL A 165 19.65 -6.46 -10.83
CA VAL A 165 19.04 -5.27 -10.22
C VAL A 165 18.24 -5.65 -8.96
N GLU A 166 17.45 -6.73 -9.02
CA GLU A 166 16.67 -7.21 -7.88
C GLU A 166 17.56 -7.55 -6.68
N MET A 167 18.69 -8.25 -6.90
CA MET A 167 19.65 -8.56 -5.83
C MET A 167 20.14 -7.31 -5.09
N ILE A 168 20.48 -6.24 -5.82
CA ILE A 168 20.97 -4.99 -5.20
C ILE A 168 19.84 -4.30 -4.40
N LEU A 169 18.62 -4.31 -4.93
CA LEU A 169 17.46 -3.74 -4.25
C LEU A 169 17.14 -4.52 -2.96
N GLU A 170 17.27 -5.85 -2.97
CA GLU A 170 17.12 -6.68 -1.78
C GLU A 170 18.16 -6.35 -0.70
N GLU A 171 19.42 -6.12 -1.08
CA GLU A 171 20.48 -5.71 -0.15
C GLU A 171 20.18 -4.34 0.48
N LEU A 172 19.77 -3.36 -0.34
CA LEU A 172 19.36 -2.03 0.14
C LEU A 172 18.15 -2.11 1.08
N SER A 173 17.24 -3.07 0.84
CA SER A 173 16.07 -3.32 1.69
C SER A 173 16.44 -3.66 3.14
N LEU A 174 17.66 -4.13 3.41
CA LEU A 174 18.10 -4.47 4.78
C LEU A 174 18.44 -3.24 5.64
N TYR A 175 18.60 -2.07 5.03
CA TYR A 175 19.05 -0.86 5.71
C TYR A 175 17.95 0.19 5.86
N HIS A 176 18.21 1.16 6.75
CA HIS A 176 17.47 2.41 6.81
C HIS A 176 18.14 3.44 5.89
N LEU A 177 17.49 3.74 4.76
CA LEU A 177 17.99 4.72 3.79
C LEU A 177 17.52 6.14 4.15
N PRO A 178 18.30 7.17 3.79
CA PRO A 178 17.81 8.54 3.73
C PRO A 178 16.55 8.66 2.85
N LEU A 179 15.63 9.56 3.21
CA LEU A 179 14.33 9.69 2.53
C LEU A 179 14.45 9.96 1.02
N ASP A 180 15.38 10.81 0.61
CA ASP A 180 15.67 11.15 -0.78
C ASP A 180 16.20 9.93 -1.56
N LYS A 181 16.98 9.06 -0.90
CA LYS A 181 17.55 7.85 -1.50
C LYS A 181 16.51 6.73 -1.61
N GLN A 182 15.68 6.56 -0.58
CA GLN A 182 14.55 5.64 -0.63
C GLN A 182 13.63 5.98 -1.81
N GLU A 183 13.34 7.27 -2.03
CA GLU A 183 12.54 7.72 -3.18
C GLU A 183 13.13 7.33 -4.55
N VAL A 184 14.45 7.26 -4.68
CA VAL A 184 15.10 6.80 -5.91
C VAL A 184 14.96 5.28 -6.05
N VAL A 185 15.23 4.53 -4.99
CA VAL A 185 15.07 3.06 -4.95
C VAL A 185 13.65 2.65 -5.35
N ASP A 186 12.61 3.31 -4.81
CA ASP A 186 11.22 2.99 -5.16
C ASP A 186 10.90 3.25 -6.64
N LYS A 187 11.53 4.28 -7.23
CA LYS A 187 11.38 4.58 -8.67
C LYS A 187 12.09 3.52 -9.51
N VAL A 188 13.27 3.07 -9.09
CA VAL A 188 14.00 1.97 -9.73
C VAL A 188 13.11 0.72 -9.77
N GLU A 189 12.53 0.31 -8.65
CA GLU A 189 11.61 -0.84 -8.63
C GLU A 189 10.36 -0.64 -9.51
N SER A 190 9.79 0.58 -9.53
CA SER A 190 8.61 0.90 -10.34
C SER A 190 8.91 0.81 -11.84
N MET A 191 10.10 1.28 -12.26
CA MET A 191 10.57 1.22 -13.64
C MET A 191 10.95 -0.21 -14.03
N LEU A 192 11.62 -0.96 -13.15
CA LEU A 192 11.96 -2.38 -13.37
C LEU A 192 10.70 -3.22 -13.61
N ARG A 193 9.65 -3.04 -12.79
CA ARG A 193 8.34 -3.70 -12.99
C ARG A 193 7.67 -3.37 -14.33
N LYS A 194 7.98 -2.22 -14.92
CA LYS A 194 7.48 -1.79 -16.24
C LYS A 194 8.44 -2.15 -17.37
N CYS A 195 9.57 -2.77 -17.06
CA CYS A 195 10.69 -3.00 -17.97
C CYS A 195 11.19 -1.71 -18.66
N ASP A 196 11.12 -0.57 -17.95
CA ASP A 196 11.50 0.75 -18.44
C ASP A 196 13.00 1.02 -18.23
N TRP A 197 13.83 0.38 -19.05
CA TRP A 197 15.29 0.48 -18.97
C TRP A 197 15.82 1.86 -19.34
N ASP A 198 15.25 2.50 -20.35
CA ASP A 198 15.61 3.87 -20.74
C ASP A 198 15.38 4.85 -19.57
N GLY A 199 14.23 4.70 -18.87
CA GLY A 199 13.93 5.47 -17.67
C GLY A 199 14.88 5.19 -16.50
N LEU A 200 15.32 3.94 -16.33
CA LEU A 200 16.32 3.57 -15.31
C LEU A 200 17.67 4.23 -15.58
N GLU A 201 18.13 4.22 -16.84
CA GLU A 201 19.38 4.89 -17.23
C GLU A 201 19.31 6.40 -16.98
N GLU A 202 18.21 7.05 -17.36
CA GLU A 202 18.00 8.49 -17.11
C GLU A 202 17.97 8.80 -15.60
N LEU A 203 17.23 8.00 -14.82
CA LEU A 203 17.09 8.18 -13.37
C LEU A 203 18.43 8.07 -12.64
N LEU A 204 19.28 7.13 -13.04
CA LEU A 204 20.58 6.87 -12.43
C LEU A 204 21.71 7.72 -13.03
N GLY A 205 21.40 8.56 -14.03
CA GLY A 205 22.38 9.41 -14.71
C GLY A 205 23.41 8.63 -15.54
N ILE A 206 23.03 7.45 -16.03
CA ILE A 206 23.87 6.63 -16.89
C ILE A 206 23.90 7.31 -18.26
N GLN A 207 25.06 7.83 -18.65
CA GLN A 207 25.21 8.36 -20.01
C GLN A 207 25.31 7.18 -20.98
N ALA A 208 24.33 7.06 -21.88
CA ALA A 208 24.41 6.16 -23.02
C ALA A 208 25.71 6.44 -23.78
N ILE A 209 26.64 5.48 -23.76
CA ILE A 209 27.77 5.46 -24.68
C ILE A 209 27.16 5.21 -26.07
N LYS A 210 26.84 6.31 -26.78
CA LYS A 210 26.45 6.27 -28.19
C LYS A 210 27.65 5.92 -29.07
#